data_AF-A0A9P6BMP0-F1
#
_entry.id   AF-A0A9P6BMP0-F1
#
_cell.length_a   1.000
_cell.length_b   1.000
_cell.length_c   1.000
_cell.angle_alpha   90.00
_cell.angle_beta   90.00
_cell.angle_gamma   90.00
#
_symmetry.space_group_name_H-M   'P 1'
#
loop_
_entity.id
_entity.type
_entity.pdbx_description
1 polymer ?
#
loop_
_entity_poly.entity_id
_entity_poly.type
_entity_poly.pdbx_seq_one_letter_code
_entity_poly.pdbx_strand_id
1 'polypeptide(L)'
;MRDIDLLSSRCRLGVRILCFLATTSFLLPTINNSTNAGIAIAAPLSHNPLSRHPSFQSKRQEEPDPVLLPGTEPNVEEDPCKTLGRLEEPDITFAHVKKCYENIRFNATEASNVLSTLYTFFKDYYIFLDAAMLDNHPKPFTTPPVDILAGFDILSRQQYHGDFEFQTTVDNLVNTLNDAHANYL
;
A
#
# COMPACT_ATOMS: atom_id res chain seq x y z
N MET A 1 3.09 -15.38 -31.84
CA MET A 1 2.92 -16.47 -30.87
C MET A 1 2.04 -15.92 -29.75
N ARG A 2 0.71 -16.10 -29.95
CA ARG A 2 -0.45 -15.96 -29.04
C ARG A 2 -0.57 -14.72 -28.14
N ASP A 3 -1.45 -13.81 -28.59
CA ASP A 3 -2.63 -13.25 -27.91
C ASP A 3 -2.64 -13.17 -26.38
N ILE A 4 -2.53 -11.95 -25.86
CA ILE A 4 -3.09 -11.54 -24.56
C ILE A 4 -3.86 -10.23 -24.79
N ASP A 5 -4.99 -10.35 -25.46
CA ASP A 5 -6.07 -9.36 -25.45
C ASP A 5 -7.29 -10.05 -24.85
N LEU A 6 -7.65 -9.63 -23.63
CA LEU A 6 -8.98 -9.70 -22.98
C LEU A 6 -8.77 -9.79 -21.47
N LEU A 7 -8.72 -8.64 -20.81
CA LEU A 7 -9.35 -8.44 -19.49
C LEU A 7 -9.62 -6.94 -19.30
N SER A 8 -10.58 -6.50 -20.11
CA SER A 8 -11.35 -5.28 -19.87
C SER A 8 -12.05 -5.34 -18.51
N SER A 9 -11.97 -4.23 -17.80
CA SER A 9 -12.99 -3.69 -16.90
C SER A 9 -13.48 -4.59 -15.76
N ARG A 10 -12.83 -4.46 -14.58
CA ARG A 10 -13.47 -4.20 -13.26
C ARG A 10 -12.45 -4.37 -12.12
N CYS A 11 -11.76 -3.29 -11.76
CA CYS A 11 -11.15 -3.13 -10.44
C CYS A 11 -11.66 -1.84 -9.81
N ARG A 12 -12.88 -1.92 -9.24
CA ARG A 12 -13.28 -1.03 -8.15
C ARG A 12 -12.96 -1.76 -6.85
N LEU A 13 -12.26 -1.05 -5.96
CA LEU A 13 -12.21 -1.16 -4.51
C LEU A 13 -12.66 -2.50 -3.88
N GLY A 14 -11.74 -3.12 -3.16
CA GLY A 14 -12.07 -3.94 -2.00
C GLY A 14 -11.52 -5.36 -2.05
N VAL A 15 -10.43 -5.55 -1.30
CA VAL A 15 -10.10 -6.77 -0.53
C VAL A 15 -10.40 -8.09 -1.24
N ARG A 16 -9.38 -8.67 -1.86
CA ARG A 16 -9.33 -10.10 -2.17
C ARG A 16 -8.03 -10.70 -1.64
N ILE A 17 -7.97 -10.85 -0.32
CA ILE A 17 -7.09 -11.82 0.32
C ILE A 17 -7.96 -13.08 0.55
N LEU A 18 -7.37 -14.25 0.27
CA LEU A 18 -7.89 -15.62 0.41
C LEU A 18 -8.73 -16.18 -0.75
N CYS A 19 -8.06 -16.92 -1.64
CA CYS A 19 -8.52 -18.24 -2.09
C CYS A 19 -7.35 -19.00 -2.77
N PHE A 20 -6.46 -19.60 -1.97
CA PHE A 20 -5.66 -20.76 -2.38
C PHE A 20 -5.35 -21.61 -1.13
N LEU A 21 -6.31 -22.45 -0.73
CA LEU A 21 -6.04 -23.61 0.12
C LEU A 21 -6.49 -24.84 -0.66
N ALA A 22 -5.56 -25.47 -1.36
CA ALA A 22 -5.73 -26.78 -1.97
C ALA A 22 -4.77 -27.75 -1.27
N THR A 23 -5.31 -28.42 -0.26
CA THR A 23 -5.12 -29.84 0.09
C THR A 23 -3.81 -30.51 -0.34
N THR A 24 -2.86 -30.63 0.58
CA THR A 24 -1.88 -31.72 0.58
C THR A 24 -2.00 -32.49 1.90
N SER A 25 -2.61 -33.67 1.81
CA SER A 25 -2.62 -34.67 2.89
C SER A 25 -1.21 -35.19 3.10
N PHE A 26 -0.58 -34.83 4.22
CA PHE A 26 0.59 -35.54 4.73
C PHE A 26 0.22 -36.33 5.99
N LEU A 27 0.49 -37.63 5.92
CA LEU A 27 0.38 -38.59 7.01
C LEU A 27 1.32 -38.20 8.16
N LEU A 28 0.76 -38.02 9.35
CA LEU A 28 1.50 -37.96 10.62
C LEU A 28 1.60 -39.37 11.21
N PRO A 29 2.76 -39.77 11.77
CA PRO A 29 2.85 -40.96 12.60
C PRO A 29 2.31 -40.68 14.01
N THR A 30 1.51 -41.61 14.51
CA THR A 30 1.06 -41.74 15.91
C THR A 30 2.16 -42.26 16.84
N ILE A 31 1.98 -41.98 18.15
CA ILE A 31 2.42 -42.68 19.38
C ILE A 31 3.50 -41.91 20.18
N ASN A 32 3.46 -41.68 21.50
CA ASN A 32 2.46 -41.82 22.59
C ASN A 32 2.93 -41.00 23.81
N ASN A 33 1.98 -40.71 24.71
CA ASN A 33 2.08 -40.42 26.16
C ASN A 33 2.84 -39.16 26.64
N SER A 34 2.11 -38.24 27.27
CA SER A 34 1.99 -38.25 28.73
C SER A 34 0.94 -37.24 29.20
N THR A 35 0.16 -37.68 30.18
CA THR A 35 -0.83 -36.97 30.98
C THR A 35 -0.34 -35.62 31.53
N ASN A 36 -1.09 -34.55 31.31
CA ASN A 36 -1.50 -33.70 32.42
C ASN A 36 -2.76 -32.90 32.12
N ALA A 37 -3.69 -32.96 33.07
CA ALA A 37 -4.98 -32.32 33.07
C ALA A 37 -4.83 -30.80 33.24
N GLY A 38 -5.53 -30.05 32.40
CA GLY A 38 -5.65 -28.59 32.49
C GLY A 38 -6.82 -28.13 31.63
N ILE A 39 -8.02 -28.24 32.19
CA ILE A 39 -9.27 -27.76 31.60
C ILE A 39 -9.18 -26.22 31.51
N ALA A 40 -9.00 -25.70 30.30
CA ALA A 40 -9.22 -24.29 29.99
C ALA A 40 -10.47 -24.19 29.11
N ILE A 41 -11.53 -23.67 29.73
CA ILE A 41 -12.83 -23.43 29.13
C ILE A 41 -12.66 -22.36 28.05
N ALA A 42 -12.92 -22.73 26.80
CA ALA A 42 -12.99 -21.80 25.68
C ALA A 42 -14.19 -20.87 25.89
N ALA A 43 -13.92 -19.57 26.00
CA ALA A 43 -14.96 -18.54 25.98
C ALA A 43 -15.51 -18.38 24.55
N PRO A 44 -16.83 -18.21 24.38
CA PRO A 44 -17.41 -17.94 23.07
C PRO A 44 -17.02 -16.52 22.61
N LEU A 45 -16.47 -16.43 21.40
CA LEU A 45 -16.26 -15.16 20.69
C LEU A 45 -17.62 -14.54 20.39
N SER A 46 -17.96 -13.51 21.17
CA SER A 46 -19.11 -12.64 20.94
C SER A 46 -18.87 -11.80 19.69
N HIS A 47 -19.53 -12.17 18.60
CA HIS A 47 -19.60 -11.34 17.39
C HIS A 47 -20.35 -10.04 17.70
N ASN A 48 -19.62 -8.93 17.81
CA ASN A 48 -20.22 -7.60 17.79
C ASN A 48 -20.78 -7.31 16.40
N PRO A 49 -22.05 -6.91 16.27
CA PRO A 49 -22.60 -6.47 15.00
C PRO A 49 -21.91 -5.15 14.57
N LEU A 50 -21.45 -5.12 13.32
CA LEU A 50 -20.93 -3.92 12.67
C LEU A 50 -21.91 -2.75 12.86
N SER A 51 -21.45 -1.75 13.60
CA SER A 51 -22.17 -0.49 13.78
C SER A 51 -22.20 0.24 12.45
N ARG A 52 -23.41 0.40 11.90
CA ARG A 52 -23.68 1.05 10.63
C ARG A 52 -23.46 2.56 10.81
N HIS A 53 -22.31 3.07 10.35
CA HIS A 53 -22.03 4.51 10.38
C HIS A 53 -23.07 5.28 9.55
N PRO A 54 -23.58 6.41 10.06
CA PRO A 54 -24.48 7.27 9.31
C PRO A 54 -23.75 7.91 8.12
N SER A 55 -24.43 7.92 6.97
CA SER A 55 -23.98 8.61 5.78
C SER A 55 -23.88 10.11 6.06
N PHE A 56 -22.65 10.63 6.09
CA PHE A 56 -22.37 12.05 6.24
C PHE A 56 -22.69 12.75 4.92
N GLN A 57 -23.89 13.30 4.79
CA GLN A 57 -24.23 14.17 3.67
C GLN A 57 -23.52 15.51 3.87
N SER A 58 -22.36 15.65 3.25
CA SER A 58 -21.67 16.93 3.10
C SER A 58 -22.51 17.83 2.19
N LYS A 59 -23.30 18.75 2.79
CA LYS A 59 -23.89 19.88 2.07
C LYS A 59 -22.73 20.81 1.69
N ARG A 60 -22.32 20.72 0.42
CA ARG A 60 -21.43 21.70 -0.21
C ARG A 60 -22.10 23.07 -0.10
N GLN A 61 -21.57 23.94 0.75
CA GLN A 61 -21.92 25.36 0.72
C GLN A 61 -21.36 25.93 -0.58
N GLU A 62 -22.25 26.51 -1.36
CA GLU A 62 -21.94 27.23 -2.59
C GLU A 62 -21.30 28.56 -2.17
N GLU A 63 -19.98 28.63 -2.28
CA GLU A 63 -19.23 29.85 -2.04
C GLU A 63 -19.47 30.81 -3.22
N PRO A 64 -19.77 32.09 -2.98
CA PRO A 64 -20.07 33.05 -4.05
C PRO A 64 -18.88 33.24 -4.99
N ASP A 65 -19.16 33.20 -6.29
CA ASP A 65 -18.14 33.28 -7.33
C ASP A 65 -17.31 34.58 -7.22
N PRO A 66 -15.97 34.48 -7.26
CA PRO A 66 -15.09 35.64 -7.31
C PRO A 66 -15.39 36.50 -8.53
N VAL A 67 -15.59 37.81 -8.32
CA VAL A 67 -15.74 38.80 -9.39
C VAL A 67 -14.42 38.87 -10.18
N LEU A 68 -14.40 38.23 -11.35
CA LEU A 68 -13.26 38.24 -12.27
C LEU A 68 -13.12 39.62 -12.92
N LEU A 69 -11.99 40.28 -12.65
CA LEU A 69 -11.55 41.47 -13.38
C LEU A 69 -11.18 41.08 -14.83
N PRO A 70 -11.65 41.82 -15.85
CA PRO A 70 -11.34 41.51 -17.24
C PRO A 70 -9.90 41.94 -17.57
N GLY A 71 -9.06 41.00 -18.00
CA GLY A 71 -7.78 41.34 -18.64
C GLY A 71 -6.57 40.46 -18.34
N THR A 72 -6.70 39.38 -17.57
CA THR A 72 -5.63 38.39 -17.43
C THR A 72 -6.28 37.03 -17.34
N GLU A 73 -6.55 36.38 -18.48
CA GLU A 73 -6.85 34.95 -18.42
C GLU A 73 -5.59 34.29 -17.87
N PRO A 74 -5.62 33.71 -16.64
CA PRO A 74 -4.51 32.91 -16.20
C PRO A 74 -4.37 31.80 -17.24
N ASN A 75 -3.14 31.56 -17.72
CA ASN A 75 -2.86 30.30 -18.41
C ASN A 75 -3.26 29.20 -17.43
N VAL A 76 -4.47 28.65 -17.57
CA VAL A 76 -4.96 27.56 -16.76
C VAL A 76 -4.12 26.38 -17.19
N GLU A 77 -3.04 26.14 -16.43
CA GLU A 77 -2.19 24.99 -16.64
C GLU A 77 -3.08 23.75 -16.59
N GLU A 78 -3.22 23.09 -17.73
CA GLU A 78 -4.12 21.96 -17.90
C GLU A 78 -3.63 20.78 -17.06
N ASP A 79 -4.53 20.17 -16.29
CA ASP A 79 -4.21 19.00 -15.46
C ASP A 79 -3.60 17.87 -16.33
N PRO A 80 -2.31 17.51 -16.12
CA PRO A 80 -1.64 16.52 -16.94
C PRO A 80 -2.29 15.14 -16.88
N CYS A 81 -2.98 14.79 -15.79
CA CYS A 81 -3.73 13.54 -15.70
C CYS A 81 -4.98 13.55 -16.59
N LYS A 82 -5.66 14.70 -16.70
CA LYS A 82 -6.77 14.89 -17.63
C LYS A 82 -6.30 14.83 -19.08
N THR A 83 -5.15 15.42 -19.39
CA THR A 83 -4.51 15.32 -20.70
C THR A 83 -4.19 13.87 -21.03
N LEU A 84 -3.53 13.16 -20.11
CA LEU A 84 -3.23 11.73 -20.26
C LEU A 84 -4.50 10.90 -20.52
N GLY A 85 -5.58 11.13 -19.76
CA GLY A 85 -6.84 10.39 -19.91
C GLY A 85 -7.61 10.62 -21.21
N ARG A 86 -7.16 11.56 -22.06
CA ARG A 86 -7.72 11.82 -23.40
C ARG A 86 -6.87 11.23 -24.54
N LEU A 87 -5.65 10.79 -24.23
CA LEU A 87 -4.78 10.17 -25.23
C LEU A 87 -5.20 8.71 -25.44
N GLU A 88 -5.05 8.23 -26.67
CA GLU A 88 -5.24 6.84 -27.04
C GLU A 88 -3.90 6.23 -27.48
N GLU A 89 -3.78 4.91 -27.47
CA GLU A 89 -2.59 4.27 -28.03
C GLU A 89 -2.50 4.53 -29.55
N PRO A 90 -1.30 4.78 -30.11
CA PRO A 90 0.03 4.71 -29.49
C PRO A 90 0.55 6.06 -28.94
N ASP A 91 -0.30 7.08 -28.81
CA ASP A 91 0.11 8.46 -28.47
C ASP A 91 0.44 8.65 -26.98
N ILE A 92 0.17 7.63 -26.15
CA ILE A 92 0.57 7.59 -24.75
C ILE A 92 2.08 7.36 -24.67
N THR A 93 2.79 8.29 -24.01
CA THR A 93 4.23 8.20 -23.79
C THR A 93 4.53 8.11 -22.30
N PHE A 94 5.71 7.59 -21.95
CA PHE A 94 6.20 7.63 -20.57
C PHE A 94 6.18 9.05 -19.98
N ALA A 95 6.48 10.07 -20.78
CA ALA A 95 6.47 11.46 -20.33
C ALA A 95 5.06 11.94 -19.91
N HIS A 96 4.01 11.48 -20.59
CA HIS A 96 2.62 11.79 -20.21
C HIS A 96 2.27 11.17 -18.85
N VAL A 97 2.64 9.90 -18.67
CA VAL A 97 2.41 9.16 -17.42
C VAL A 97 3.18 9.78 -16.25
N LYS A 98 4.47 10.05 -16.44
CA LYS A 98 5.33 10.69 -15.43
C LYS A 98 4.78 12.04 -14.99
N LYS A 99 4.40 12.90 -15.94
CA LYS A 99 3.82 14.22 -15.64
C LYS A 99 2.52 14.12 -14.83
N CYS A 100 1.66 13.13 -15.13
CA CYS A 100 0.45 12.92 -14.36
C CYS A 100 0.79 12.56 -12.90
N TYR A 101 1.63 11.54 -12.67
CA TYR A 101 2.00 11.13 -11.31
C TYR A 101 2.68 12.24 -10.51
N GLU A 102 3.61 12.99 -11.12
CA GLU A 102 4.31 14.09 -10.44
C GLU A 102 3.40 15.29 -10.11
N ASN A 103 2.24 15.41 -10.75
CA ASN A 103 1.28 16.47 -10.46
C ASN A 103 0.35 16.16 -9.26
N ILE A 104 0.33 14.91 -8.78
CA ILE A 104 -0.50 14.52 -7.65
C ILE A 104 0.04 15.18 -6.38
N ARG A 105 -0.79 16.03 -5.77
CA ARG A 105 -0.46 16.75 -4.54
C ARG A 105 -0.31 15.78 -3.38
N PHE A 106 0.69 16.02 -2.54
CA PHE A 106 0.89 15.25 -1.32
C PHE A 106 -0.29 15.42 -0.35
N ASN A 107 -0.78 14.31 0.19
CA ASN A 107 -1.80 14.28 1.23
C ASN A 107 -1.24 13.67 2.52
N ALA A 108 -0.95 14.52 3.51
CA ALA A 108 -0.33 14.11 4.76
C ALA A 108 -1.17 13.08 5.55
N THR A 109 -2.51 13.14 5.45
CA THR A 109 -3.39 12.21 6.16
C THR A 109 -3.30 10.82 5.53
N GLU A 110 -3.35 10.75 4.20
CA GLU A 110 -3.20 9.48 3.47
C GLU A 110 -1.80 8.89 3.66
N ALA A 111 -0.76 9.72 3.57
CA ALA A 111 0.62 9.29 3.81
C ALA A 111 0.81 8.71 5.22
N SER A 112 0.23 9.35 6.25
CA SER A 112 0.27 8.85 7.63
C SER A 112 -0.45 7.50 7.77
N ASN A 113 -1.61 7.34 7.12
CA ASN A 113 -2.34 6.07 7.12
C ASN A 113 -1.56 4.95 6.43
N VAL A 114 -0.91 5.26 5.30
CA VAL A 114 -0.03 4.32 4.58
C VAL A 114 1.11 3.88 5.48
N LEU A 115 1.87 4.81 6.05
CA LEU A 115 3.00 4.48 6.93
C LEU A 115 2.55 3.70 8.17
N SER A 116 1.42 4.05 8.78
CA SER A 116 0.88 3.30 9.92
C SER A 116 0.50 1.87 9.55
N THR A 117 -0.08 1.68 8.37
CA THR A 117 -0.45 0.35 7.84
C THR A 117 0.80 -0.48 7.57
N LEU A 118 1.79 0.09 6.89
CA LEU A 118 3.06 -0.58 6.59
C LEU A 118 3.82 -0.92 7.87
N TYR A 119 3.91 0.01 8.81
CA TYR A 119 4.54 -0.23 10.11
C TYR A 119 3.90 -1.43 10.82
N THR A 120 2.57 -1.47 10.88
CA THR A 120 1.84 -2.59 11.49
C THR A 120 2.07 -3.89 10.73
N PHE A 121 2.02 -3.85 9.39
CA PHE A 121 2.25 -5.01 8.56
C PHE A 121 3.65 -5.61 8.77
N PHE A 122 4.69 -4.79 8.71
CA PHE A 122 6.07 -5.26 8.88
C PHE A 122 6.35 -5.70 10.32
N LYS A 123 5.80 -5.01 11.31
CA LYS A 123 5.97 -5.41 12.71
C LYS A 123 5.32 -6.75 13.03
N ASP A 124 4.10 -6.97 12.54
CA ASP A 124 3.28 -8.10 13.01
C ASP A 124 3.32 -9.31 12.06
N TYR A 125 3.62 -9.11 10.76
CA TYR A 125 3.49 -10.15 9.74
C TYR A 125 4.76 -10.41 8.93
N TYR A 126 5.76 -9.52 8.95
CA TYR A 126 7.00 -9.76 8.22
C TYR A 126 7.92 -10.70 9.00
N ILE A 127 7.86 -11.98 8.64
CA ILE A 127 8.56 -13.07 9.35
C ILE A 127 10.09 -12.95 9.33
N PHE A 128 10.65 -12.16 8.42
CA PHE A 128 12.10 -11.95 8.29
C PHE A 128 12.58 -10.66 8.96
N LEU A 129 11.73 -9.99 9.76
CA LEU A 129 12.08 -8.73 10.43
C LEU A 129 13.38 -8.85 11.22
N ASP A 130 13.50 -9.85 12.10
CA ASP A 130 14.71 -10.07 12.90
C ASP A 130 15.92 -10.44 12.03
N ALA A 131 15.69 -11.20 10.95
CA ALA A 131 16.75 -11.62 10.04
C ALA A 131 17.32 -10.43 9.25
N ALA A 132 16.47 -9.51 8.82
CA ALA A 132 16.86 -8.29 8.10
C ALA A 132 17.78 -7.40 8.93
N MET A 133 17.73 -7.49 10.26
CA MET A 133 18.54 -6.69 11.18
C MET A 133 19.89 -7.33 11.56
N LEU A 134 20.26 -8.48 11.01
CA LEU A 134 21.51 -9.17 11.36
C LEU A 134 22.75 -8.52 10.70
N ASP A 135 23.72 -8.11 11.52
CA ASP A 135 25.02 -7.55 11.07
C ASP A 135 25.89 -8.52 10.26
N ASN A 136 25.66 -9.83 10.36
CA ASN A 136 26.54 -10.86 9.80
C ASN A 136 25.76 -11.95 9.07
N HIS A 137 25.17 -11.59 7.94
CA HIS A 137 24.52 -12.57 7.08
C HIS A 137 25.52 -13.64 6.62
N PRO A 138 25.12 -14.93 6.55
CA PRO A 138 25.98 -15.97 6.03
C PRO A 138 26.31 -15.69 4.56
N LYS A 139 27.57 -15.90 4.17
CA LYS A 139 27.97 -15.80 2.75
C LYS A 139 27.09 -16.72 1.89
N PRO A 140 26.69 -16.31 0.67
CA PRO A 140 27.22 -15.17 -0.10
C PRO A 140 26.48 -13.84 0.12
N PHE A 141 25.54 -13.75 1.06
CA PHE A 141 24.77 -12.54 1.28
C PHE A 141 25.65 -11.44 1.91
N THR A 142 25.64 -10.25 1.31
CA THR A 142 26.42 -9.08 1.75
C THR A 142 25.52 -7.88 2.05
N THR A 143 24.23 -8.11 2.21
CA THR A 143 23.25 -7.06 2.47
C THR A 143 23.51 -6.44 3.85
N PRO A 144 23.55 -5.11 3.97
CA PRO A 144 23.62 -4.47 5.27
C PRO A 144 22.34 -4.72 6.08
N PRO A 145 22.41 -4.63 7.42
CA PRO A 145 21.23 -4.64 8.28
C PRO A 145 20.25 -3.55 7.89
N VAL A 146 18.96 -3.87 7.95
CA VAL A 146 17.87 -2.95 7.69
C VAL A 146 16.87 -3.00 8.84
N ASP A 147 16.75 -1.88 9.54
CA ASP A 147 15.65 -1.63 10.46
C ASP A 147 14.54 -0.88 9.72
N ILE A 148 13.61 -1.67 9.14
CA ILE A 148 12.50 -1.14 8.35
C ILE A 148 11.53 -0.31 9.19
N LEU A 149 11.37 -0.63 10.48
CA LEU A 149 10.47 0.09 11.38
C LEU A 149 11.02 1.47 11.72
N ALA A 150 12.32 1.55 12.02
CA ALA A 150 13.01 2.84 12.16
C ALA A 150 12.99 3.65 10.86
N GLY A 151 13.08 2.96 9.71
CA GLY A 151 12.89 3.56 8.39
C GLY A 151 11.54 4.29 8.26
N PHE A 152 10.43 3.61 8.57
CA PHE A 152 9.10 4.24 8.53
C PHE A 152 8.95 5.40 9.52
N ASP A 153 9.56 5.29 10.71
CA ASP A 153 9.60 6.39 11.67
C ASP A 153 10.30 7.62 11.09
N ILE A 154 11.41 7.44 10.35
CA ILE A 154 12.10 8.53 9.66
C ILE A 154 11.20 9.15 8.58
N LEU A 155 10.58 8.32 7.74
CA LEU A 155 9.68 8.81 6.67
C LEU A 155 8.50 9.61 7.22
N SER A 156 7.96 9.22 8.39
CA SER A 156 6.84 9.92 9.02
C SER A 156 7.14 11.37 9.40
N ARG A 157 8.42 11.74 9.52
CA ARG A 157 8.90 13.08 9.89
C ARG A 157 9.39 13.89 8.69
N GLN A 158 9.49 13.27 7.51
CA GLN A 158 9.98 13.91 6.30
C GLN A 158 8.86 14.75 5.64
N GLN A 159 9.26 15.83 4.98
CA GLN A 159 8.37 16.62 4.14
C GLN A 159 8.52 16.17 2.68
N TYR A 160 7.41 16.10 1.96
CA TYR A 160 7.35 15.66 0.58
C TYR A 160 6.69 16.73 -0.28
N HIS A 161 7.22 16.95 -1.49
CA HIS A 161 6.69 17.92 -2.44
C HIS A 161 5.42 17.44 -3.13
N GLY A 162 5.31 16.13 -3.35
CA GLY A 162 4.19 15.50 -4.03
C GLY A 162 4.00 14.05 -3.58
N ASP A 163 2.87 13.47 -3.95
CA ASP A 163 2.57 12.07 -3.61
C ASP A 163 3.59 11.12 -4.26
N PHE A 164 3.96 11.36 -5.53
CA PHE A 164 4.95 10.55 -6.23
C PHE A 164 6.29 10.42 -5.49
N GLU A 165 6.78 11.52 -4.92
CA GLU A 165 8.03 11.52 -4.13
C GLU A 165 7.87 10.68 -2.86
N PHE A 166 6.74 10.82 -2.17
CA PHE A 166 6.42 10.03 -0.99
C PHE A 166 6.36 8.53 -1.32
N GLN A 167 5.57 8.13 -2.32
CA GLN A 167 5.42 6.73 -2.71
C GLN A 167 6.75 6.11 -3.15
N THR A 168 7.54 6.85 -3.94
CA THR A 168 8.88 6.41 -4.38
C THR A 168 9.83 6.24 -3.20
N THR A 169 9.75 7.10 -2.19
CA THR A 169 10.60 7.00 -1.00
C THR A 169 10.24 5.77 -0.17
N VAL A 170 8.94 5.47 -0.03
CA VAL A 170 8.44 4.27 0.65
C VAL A 170 8.90 3.01 -0.09
N ASP A 171 8.74 2.97 -1.41
CA ASP A 171 9.19 1.84 -2.24
C ASP A 171 10.69 1.60 -2.10
N ASN A 172 11.50 2.65 -2.23
CA ASN A 172 12.95 2.57 -2.07
C ASN A 172 13.35 2.00 -0.70
N LEU A 173 12.65 2.42 0.37
CA LEU A 173 12.90 1.89 1.71
C LEU A 173 12.57 0.39 1.78
N VAL A 174 11.42 -0.05 1.28
CA VAL A 174 11.04 -1.48 1.28
C VAL A 174 12.04 -2.30 0.47
N ASN A 175 12.49 -1.80 -0.68
CA ASN A 175 13.48 -2.46 -1.52
C ASN A 175 14.87 -2.61 -0.85
N THR A 176 15.18 -1.82 0.18
CA THR A 176 16.43 -2.02 0.96
C THR A 176 16.48 -3.37 1.68
N LEU A 177 15.34 -4.00 1.95
CA LEU A 177 15.28 -5.34 2.55
C LEU A 177 15.92 -6.41 1.66
N ASN A 178 16.06 -6.15 0.34
CA ASN A 178 16.55 -7.12 -0.64
C ASN A 178 15.80 -8.46 -0.60
N ASP A 179 14.49 -8.41 -0.32
CA ASP A 179 13.59 -9.55 -0.29
C ASP A 179 12.61 -9.45 -1.46
N ALA A 180 12.71 -10.37 -2.41
CA ALA A 180 11.87 -10.40 -3.60
C ALA A 180 10.36 -10.55 -3.29
N HIS A 181 9.99 -10.95 -2.06
CA HIS A 181 8.60 -11.04 -1.62
C HIS A 181 8.09 -9.76 -0.95
N ALA A 182 9.00 -8.89 -0.48
CA ALA A 182 8.66 -7.62 0.15
C ALA A 182 8.78 -6.49 -0.88
N ASN A 183 7.65 -6.09 -1.46
CA ASN A 183 7.60 -5.00 -2.44
C ASN A 183 6.45 -4.05 -2.10
N TYR A 184 6.60 -2.78 -2.47
CA TYR A 184 5.56 -1.76 -2.38
C TYR A 184 5.11 -1.39 -3.80
N LEU A 185 3.82 -1.54 -4.10
CA LEU A 185 3.24 -1.31 -5.43
C LEU A 185 2.15 -0.23 -5.36
#